data_AF-A0A1I5PZD2-F1
#
_entry.id   AF-A0A1I5PZD2-F1
#
_cell.length_a   1.000
_cell.length_b   1.000
_cell.length_c   1.000
_cell.angle_alpha   90.00
_cell.angle_beta   90.00
_cell.angle_gamma   90.00
#
_symmetry.space_group_name_H-M   'P 1'
#
loop_
_entity.id
_entity.type
_entity.pdbx_description
1 polymer ?
#
loop_
_entity_poly.entity_id
_entity_poly.type
_entity_poly.pdbx_seq_one_letter_code
_entity_poly.pdbx_strand_id
1 'polypeptide(L)'
;MNLPDSTEIKKRQNEEENIMMQCASGYYFNIGERTNYICWVFCFLSAAISFKGDQIFGVIAMLALDILTIVAGYIMTWSVKIAADLRELFDARVLFNNNEAFDSLKRQYLKEKALRIISVHKDHYEKISKTNGESNPPGKMDWYTFNKDFSPIYSQLECQRQNKWWNKKMVKIRKIILVIILVTLVGTGIIVFSKVTLSAIGLINAFGIVMFRVHERMRSHFKYHDTSVSIDTLYESASKNISIEKIENLQKYINERRHLPVFEMNIVHRLSATKYTKLYNQI
;
A
#
# COMPACT_ATOMS: atom_id res chain seq x y z
N MET A 1 -9.29 25.84 10.91
CA MET A 1 -7.99 25.13 10.89
C MET A 1 -6.95 26.06 10.29
N ASN A 2 -5.78 26.25 10.92
CA ASN A 2 -4.71 27.06 10.34
C ASN A 2 -3.79 26.14 9.52
N LEU A 3 -3.85 26.28 8.19
CA LEU A 3 -3.09 25.43 7.28
C LEU A 3 -1.63 25.90 7.22
N PRO A 4 -0.65 24.98 7.24
CA PRO A 4 0.76 25.32 7.11
C PRO A 4 1.11 25.70 5.66
N ASP A 5 2.05 26.63 5.50
CA ASP A 5 2.65 26.94 4.20
C ASP A 5 3.74 25.93 3.79
N SER A 6 4.33 26.12 2.60
CA SER A 6 5.34 25.17 2.10
C SER A 6 6.60 25.10 2.98
N THR A 7 6.98 26.21 3.62
CA THR A 7 8.16 26.28 4.49
C THR A 7 7.90 25.52 5.79
N GLU A 8 6.72 25.70 6.36
CA GLU A 8 6.30 25.00 7.56
C GLU A 8 6.13 23.49 7.30
N ILE A 9 5.56 23.09 6.15
CA ILE A 9 5.50 21.67 5.75
C ILE A 9 6.90 21.07 5.62
N LYS A 10 7.85 21.78 4.95
CA LYS A 10 9.25 21.34 4.81
C LYS A 10 9.91 21.08 6.15
N LYS A 11 9.65 21.90 7.15
CA LYS A 11 10.15 21.71 8.52
C LYS A 11 9.49 20.51 9.18
N ARG A 12 8.15 20.49 9.24
CA ARG A 12 7.36 19.49 9.98
C ARG A 12 7.60 18.08 9.48
N GLN A 13 7.63 17.87 8.16
CA GLN A 13 7.80 16.52 7.61
C GLN A 13 9.11 15.85 8.03
N ASN A 14 10.12 16.67 8.33
CA ASN A 14 11.46 16.24 8.71
C ASN A 14 11.67 16.22 10.23
N GLU A 15 10.63 16.46 11.04
CA GLU A 15 10.67 16.21 12.47
C GLU A 15 10.84 14.71 12.75
N GLU A 16 11.62 14.38 13.77
CA GLU A 16 11.99 13.00 14.11
C GLU A 16 10.76 12.08 14.23
N GLU A 17 9.71 12.53 14.90
CA GLU A 17 8.49 11.74 15.10
C GLU A 17 7.74 11.48 13.78
N ASN A 18 7.73 12.45 12.87
CA ASN A 18 7.06 12.32 11.57
C ASN A 18 7.85 11.41 10.63
N ILE A 19 9.19 11.50 10.62
CA ILE A 19 10.07 10.56 9.91
C ILE A 19 9.89 9.14 10.47
N MET A 20 9.83 8.99 11.79
CA MET A 20 9.58 7.72 12.46
C MET A 20 8.26 7.09 11.97
N MET A 21 7.16 7.84 11.94
CA MET A 21 5.87 7.36 11.42
C MET A 21 5.97 6.93 9.95
N GLN A 22 6.70 7.68 9.12
CA GLN A 22 6.88 7.35 7.70
C GLN A 22 7.69 6.08 7.47
N CYS A 23 8.77 5.91 8.22
CA CYS A 23 9.57 4.71 8.22
C CYS A 23 8.71 3.52 8.63
N ALA A 24 8.03 3.61 9.77
CA ALA A 24 7.16 2.56 10.29
C ALA A 24 6.03 2.19 9.30
N SER A 25 5.36 3.18 8.70
CA SER A 25 4.35 2.97 7.65
C SER A 25 4.93 2.14 6.50
N GLY A 26 6.13 2.49 6.02
CA GLY A 26 6.82 1.72 4.99
C GLY A 26 7.12 0.26 5.38
N TYR A 27 7.53 0.00 6.63
CA TYR A 27 7.74 -1.36 7.11
C TYR A 27 6.43 -2.17 7.15
N TYR A 28 5.35 -1.60 7.67
CA TYR A 28 4.07 -2.29 7.74
C TYR A 28 3.47 -2.58 6.35
N PHE A 29 3.61 -1.66 5.39
CA PHE A 29 3.26 -1.95 3.99
C PHE A 29 4.09 -3.11 3.43
N ASN A 30 5.40 -3.13 3.71
CA ASN A 30 6.28 -4.22 3.27
C ASN A 30 5.93 -5.56 3.93
N ILE A 31 5.53 -5.57 5.20
CA ILE A 31 5.02 -6.77 5.88
C ILE A 31 3.76 -7.24 5.17
N GLY A 32 2.78 -6.34 4.96
CA GLY A 32 1.54 -6.67 4.26
C GLY A 32 1.81 -7.27 2.87
N GLU A 33 2.73 -6.68 2.10
CA GLU A 33 3.10 -7.16 0.77
C GLU A 33 3.74 -8.56 0.84
N ARG A 34 4.70 -8.79 1.74
CA ARG A 34 5.33 -10.12 1.91
C ARG A 34 4.32 -11.17 2.35
N THR A 35 3.44 -10.84 3.28
CA THR A 35 2.38 -11.73 3.74
C THR A 35 1.40 -12.04 2.61
N ASN A 36 1.11 -11.08 1.73
CA ASN A 36 0.33 -11.35 0.52
C ASN A 36 1.01 -12.37 -0.41
N TYR A 37 2.34 -12.28 -0.60
CA TYR A 37 3.07 -13.29 -1.37
C TYR A 37 3.03 -14.67 -0.71
N ILE A 38 3.25 -14.75 0.60
CA ILE A 38 3.14 -16.00 1.37
C ILE A 38 1.73 -16.61 1.23
N CYS A 39 0.69 -15.78 1.30
CA CYS A 39 -0.69 -16.20 1.11
C CYS A 39 -0.89 -16.87 -0.25
N TRP A 40 -0.39 -16.28 -1.34
CA TRP A 40 -0.46 -16.89 -2.67
C TRP A 40 0.33 -18.19 -2.77
N VAL A 41 1.50 -18.27 -2.13
CA VAL A 41 2.27 -19.52 -2.05
C VAL A 41 1.46 -20.62 -1.37
N PHE A 42 0.82 -20.34 -0.24
CA PHE A 42 -0.04 -21.32 0.44
C PHE A 42 -1.24 -21.73 -0.43
N CYS A 43 -1.89 -20.79 -1.12
CA CYS A 43 -2.97 -21.13 -2.06
C CYS A 43 -2.51 -22.10 -3.15
N PHE A 44 -1.38 -21.82 -3.81
CA PHE A 44 -0.89 -22.66 -4.90
C PHE A 44 -0.38 -24.01 -4.41
N LEU A 45 0.23 -24.07 -3.22
CA LEU A 45 0.62 -25.34 -2.60
C LEU A 45 -0.60 -26.19 -2.22
N SER A 46 -1.64 -25.57 -1.67
CA SER A 46 -2.91 -26.25 -1.35
C SER A 46 -3.52 -26.86 -2.62
N ALA A 47 -3.64 -26.04 -3.68
CA ALA A 47 -4.13 -26.49 -4.98
C ALA A 47 -3.26 -27.60 -5.60
N ALA A 48 -1.93 -27.50 -5.48
CA ALA A 48 -1.00 -28.49 -5.99
C ALA A 48 -1.17 -29.87 -5.33
N ILE A 49 -1.44 -29.90 -4.02
CA ILE A 49 -1.70 -31.14 -3.27
C ILE A 49 -3.01 -31.77 -3.73
N SER A 50 -4.04 -30.97 -4.05
CA SER A 50 -5.32 -31.48 -4.56
C SER A 50 -5.18 -32.32 -5.84
N PHE A 51 -4.15 -32.05 -6.67
CA PHE A 51 -3.89 -32.82 -7.88
C PHE A 51 -3.28 -34.21 -7.64
N LYS A 52 -2.82 -34.54 -6.42
CA LYS A 52 -2.23 -35.85 -6.08
C LYS A 52 -3.25 -36.89 -5.61
N GLY A 53 -4.53 -36.54 -5.54
CA GLY A 53 -5.63 -37.43 -5.13
C GLY A 53 -5.94 -37.43 -3.63
N ASP A 54 -7.00 -38.15 -3.26
CA ASP A 54 -7.66 -38.06 -1.95
C ASP A 54 -7.02 -38.92 -0.85
N GLN A 55 -5.70 -38.79 -0.66
CA GLN A 55 -5.02 -39.39 0.50
C GLN A 55 -5.31 -38.57 1.77
N ILE A 56 -5.58 -39.24 2.90
CA ILE A 56 -5.97 -38.57 4.15
C ILE A 56 -4.94 -37.52 4.62
N PHE A 57 -3.65 -37.82 4.48
CA PHE A 57 -2.57 -36.87 4.78
C PHE A 57 -2.55 -35.68 3.81
N GLY A 58 -2.90 -35.88 2.55
CA GLY A 58 -3.06 -34.80 1.57
C GLY A 58 -4.20 -33.87 1.94
N VAL A 59 -5.35 -34.41 2.34
CA VAL A 59 -6.50 -33.61 2.81
C VAL A 59 -6.15 -32.77 4.04
N ILE A 60 -5.50 -33.37 5.03
CA ILE A 60 -5.06 -32.65 6.24
C ILE A 60 -4.08 -31.53 5.88
N ALA A 61 -3.11 -31.80 5.00
CA ALA A 61 -2.13 -30.79 4.58
C ALA A 61 -2.78 -29.63 3.82
N MET A 62 -3.77 -29.89 2.95
CA MET A 62 -4.54 -28.85 2.25
C MET A 62 -5.29 -27.96 3.23
N LEU A 63 -6.05 -28.57 4.15
CA LEU A 63 -6.82 -27.82 5.16
C LEU A 63 -5.91 -26.94 6.03
N ALA A 64 -4.74 -27.45 6.41
CA ALA A 64 -3.75 -26.67 7.15
C ALA A 64 -3.25 -25.45 6.34
N LEU A 65 -2.94 -25.64 5.05
CA LEU A 65 -2.51 -24.55 4.16
C LEU A 65 -3.63 -23.52 3.92
N ASP A 66 -4.89 -23.94 3.84
CA ASP A 66 -6.04 -23.05 3.69
C ASP A 66 -6.24 -22.20 4.95
N ILE A 67 -6.12 -22.79 6.14
CA ILE A 67 -6.13 -22.05 7.41
C ILE A 67 -4.99 -21.03 7.45
N LEU A 68 -3.77 -21.45 7.09
CA LEU A 68 -2.61 -20.56 7.03
C LEU A 68 -2.80 -19.43 6.01
N THR A 69 -3.47 -19.70 4.90
CA THR A 69 -3.85 -18.71 3.88
C THR A 69 -4.77 -17.64 4.46
N ILE A 70 -5.80 -18.04 5.21
CA ILE A 70 -6.76 -17.13 5.86
C ILE A 70 -6.04 -16.29 6.92
N VAL A 71 -5.22 -16.91 7.77
CA VAL A 71 -4.42 -16.22 8.79
C VAL A 71 -3.47 -15.20 8.16
N ALA A 72 -2.78 -15.57 7.09
CA ALA A 72 -1.94 -14.64 6.33
C ALA A 72 -2.77 -13.48 5.75
N GLY A 73 -3.96 -13.76 5.22
CA GLY A 73 -4.89 -12.73 4.73
C GLY A 73 -5.28 -11.71 5.80
N TYR A 74 -5.52 -12.16 7.03
CA TYR A 74 -5.80 -11.30 8.18
C TYR A 74 -4.59 -10.44 8.55
N ILE A 75 -3.40 -11.03 8.70
CA ILE A 75 -2.15 -10.33 9.04
C ILE A 75 -1.82 -9.27 7.99
N MET A 76 -2.00 -9.60 6.71
CA MET A 76 -1.81 -8.68 5.59
C MET A 76 -2.72 -7.45 5.71
N THR A 77 -4.01 -7.65 5.93
CA THR A 77 -5.00 -6.56 6.04
C THR A 77 -4.73 -5.70 7.27
N TRP A 78 -4.41 -6.33 8.40
CA TRP A 78 -4.02 -5.64 9.63
C TRP A 78 -2.78 -4.77 9.43
N SER A 79 -1.76 -5.28 8.75
CA SER A 79 -0.52 -4.54 8.47
C SER A 79 -0.77 -3.33 7.57
N VAL A 80 -1.60 -3.49 6.51
CA VAL A 80 -2.00 -2.38 5.64
C VAL A 80 -2.74 -1.30 6.43
N LYS A 81 -3.65 -1.69 7.33
CA LYS A 81 -4.39 -0.74 8.17
C LYS A 81 -3.46 0.08 9.05
N ILE A 82 -2.50 -0.55 9.75
CA ILE A 82 -1.53 0.20 10.56
C ILE A 82 -0.67 1.13 9.68
N ALA A 83 -0.24 0.66 8.52
CA ALA A 83 0.56 1.46 7.61
C ALA A 83 -0.20 2.71 7.12
N ALA A 84 -1.47 2.53 6.77
CA ALA A 84 -2.36 3.61 6.35
C ALA A 84 -2.66 4.59 7.48
N ASP A 85 -2.99 4.09 8.68
CA ASP A 85 -3.23 4.90 9.88
C ASP A 85 -2.01 5.77 10.24
N LEU A 86 -0.79 5.20 10.18
CA LEU A 86 0.46 5.94 10.42
C LEU A 86 0.67 7.06 9.39
N ARG A 87 0.35 6.78 8.12
CA ARG A 87 0.47 7.74 7.02
C ARG A 87 -0.57 8.86 7.11
N GLU A 88 -1.77 8.52 7.56
CA GLU A 88 -2.85 9.46 7.82
C GLU A 88 -2.53 10.37 9.00
N LEU A 89 -2.00 9.82 10.09
CA LEU A 89 -1.54 10.61 11.24
C LEU A 89 -0.40 11.56 10.84
N PHE A 90 0.55 11.09 10.02
CA PHE A 90 1.57 11.97 9.46
C PHE A 90 0.96 13.09 8.63
N ASP A 91 0.08 12.80 7.67
CA ASP A 91 -0.50 13.82 6.79
C ASP A 91 -1.33 14.82 7.61
N ALA A 92 -2.07 14.36 8.63
CA ALA A 92 -2.80 15.24 9.54
C ALA A 92 -1.89 16.23 10.28
N ARG A 93 -0.75 15.76 10.81
CA ARG A 93 0.22 16.61 11.53
C ARG A 93 0.96 17.56 10.60
N VAL A 94 1.41 17.05 9.46
CA VAL A 94 2.30 17.76 8.53
C VAL A 94 1.52 18.70 7.62
N LEU A 95 0.40 18.26 7.04
CA LEU A 95 -0.34 19.02 6.03
C LEU A 95 -1.47 19.87 6.62
N PHE A 96 -2.02 19.49 7.77
CA PHE A 96 -3.23 20.10 8.32
C PHE A 96 -3.06 20.67 9.73
N ASN A 97 -1.85 20.57 10.30
CA ASN A 97 -1.58 20.96 11.69
C ASN A 97 -2.59 20.36 12.69
N ASN A 98 -3.03 19.13 12.43
CA ASN A 98 -4.01 18.43 13.23
C ASN A 98 -3.35 17.32 14.04
N ASN A 99 -2.88 17.67 15.24
CA ASN A 99 -2.32 16.70 16.17
C ASN A 99 -3.40 15.80 16.80
N GLU A 100 -4.68 16.13 16.63
CA GLU A 100 -5.82 15.44 17.23
C GLU A 100 -6.69 14.69 16.22
N ALA A 101 -6.17 14.43 15.01
CA ALA A 101 -6.91 13.71 13.97
C ALA A 101 -7.35 12.28 14.37
N PHE A 102 -6.67 11.70 15.35
CA PHE A 102 -7.07 10.47 16.03
C PHE A 102 -7.22 10.74 17.52
N ASP A 103 -8.05 9.96 18.23
CA ASP A 103 -8.11 10.02 19.68
C ASP A 103 -6.77 9.66 20.34
N SER A 104 -6.60 10.02 21.62
CA SER A 104 -5.34 9.84 22.35
C SER A 104 -4.88 8.38 22.42
N LEU A 105 -5.81 7.44 22.62
CA LEU A 105 -5.51 6.01 22.71
C LEU A 105 -4.99 5.48 21.38
N LYS A 106 -5.64 5.84 20.27
CA LYS A 106 -5.23 5.43 18.93
C LYS A 106 -3.88 6.04 18.55
N ARG A 107 -3.62 7.31 18.89
CA ARG A 107 -2.30 7.94 18.67
C ARG A 107 -1.20 7.21 19.44
N GLN A 108 -1.43 6.90 20.72
CA GLN A 108 -0.48 6.15 21.53
C GLN A 108 -0.23 4.75 20.94
N TYR A 109 -1.29 4.04 20.57
CA TYR A 109 -1.18 2.75 19.91
C TYR A 109 -0.30 2.79 18.65
N LEU A 110 -0.52 3.78 17.78
CA LEU A 110 0.28 3.93 16.55
C LEU A 110 1.75 4.26 16.87
N LYS A 111 1.99 5.11 17.86
CA LYS A 111 3.34 5.44 18.32
C LYS A 111 4.07 4.23 18.87
N GLU A 112 3.43 3.41 19.70
CA GLU A 112 4.00 2.17 20.22
C GLU A 112 4.32 1.17 19.11
N LYS A 113 3.44 1.04 18.11
CA LYS A 113 3.70 0.21 16.91
C LYS A 113 4.89 0.72 16.11
N ALA A 114 4.99 2.03 15.91
CA ALA A 114 6.11 2.64 15.21
C ALA A 114 7.44 2.42 15.95
N LEU A 115 7.47 2.69 17.25
CA LEU A 115 8.65 2.47 18.10
C LEU A 115 9.09 1.01 18.09
N ARG A 116 8.14 0.07 18.21
CA ARG A 116 8.44 -1.36 18.20
C ARG A 116 9.02 -1.82 16.87
N ILE A 117 8.47 -1.40 15.73
CA ILE A 117 8.98 -1.86 14.43
C ILE A 117 10.35 -1.25 14.12
N ILE A 118 10.60 -0.02 14.57
CA ILE A 118 11.88 0.65 14.39
C ILE A 118 12.95 0.07 15.30
N SER A 119 12.64 -0.28 16.55
CA SER A 119 13.61 -0.92 17.43
C SER A 119 14.08 -2.27 16.90
N VAL A 120 13.18 -3.03 16.26
CA VAL A 120 13.51 -4.30 15.59
C VAL A 120 14.37 -4.10 14.33
N HIS A 121 14.25 -2.96 13.66
CA HIS A 121 14.94 -2.68 12.39
C HIS A 121 15.83 -1.44 12.44
N LYS A 122 16.52 -1.24 13.57
CA LYS A 122 17.24 0.00 13.92
C LYS A 122 18.24 0.44 12.84
N ASP A 123 19.13 -0.47 12.39
CA ASP A 123 20.17 -0.13 11.42
C ASP A 123 19.58 0.36 10.08
N HIS A 124 18.51 -0.29 9.62
CA HIS A 124 17.84 0.12 8.39
C HIS A 124 17.09 1.44 8.58
N TYR A 125 16.47 1.64 9.75
CA TYR A 125 15.83 2.92 10.10
C TYR A 125 16.83 4.07 10.08
N GLU A 126 17.98 3.94 10.75
CA GLU A 126 19.02 4.97 10.81
C GLU A 126 19.54 5.39 9.43
N LYS A 127 19.53 4.46 8.47
CA LYS A 127 19.92 4.72 7.08
C LYS A 127 18.84 5.47 6.30
N ILE A 128 17.58 5.02 6.39
CA ILE A 128 16.49 5.59 5.58
C ILE A 128 15.90 6.89 6.16
N SER A 129 16.08 7.13 7.46
CA SER A 129 15.59 8.35 8.14
C SER A 129 16.41 9.59 7.82
N LYS A 130 17.65 9.42 7.34
CA LYS A 130 18.60 10.50 7.00
C LYS A 130 18.74 10.73 5.49
N THR A 131 17.95 10.03 4.69
CA THR A 131 18.03 10.07 3.22
C THR A 131 16.67 10.46 2.64
N ASN A 132 16.65 10.90 1.39
CA ASN A 132 15.43 11.36 0.70
C ASN A 132 15.13 10.51 -0.56
N GLY A 133 14.08 10.86 -1.29
CA GLY A 133 13.64 10.14 -2.49
C GLY A 133 14.65 10.13 -3.66
N GLU A 134 15.70 10.94 -3.63
CA GLU A 134 16.77 10.97 -4.65
C GLU A 134 18.01 10.17 -4.24
N SER A 135 18.11 9.82 -2.97
CA SER A 135 19.23 9.07 -2.40
C SER A 135 19.23 7.59 -2.82
N ASN A 136 20.37 6.91 -2.61
CA ASN A 136 20.47 5.45 -2.77
C ASN A 136 20.99 4.82 -1.45
N PRO A 137 20.16 4.07 -0.69
CA PRO A 137 18.77 3.73 -0.97
C PRO A 137 17.83 4.97 -0.82
N PRO A 138 16.65 4.95 -1.46
CA PRO A 138 15.64 5.98 -1.27
C PRO A 138 15.16 6.04 0.19
N GLY A 139 15.14 7.24 0.77
CA GLY A 139 14.78 7.47 2.16
C GLY A 139 13.42 8.14 2.38
N LYS A 140 13.23 8.71 3.58
CA LYS A 140 11.95 9.28 4.05
C LYS A 140 11.99 10.79 4.33
N MET A 141 13.16 11.42 4.28
CA MET A 141 13.26 12.87 4.34
C MET A 141 12.66 13.51 3.08
N ASP A 142 12.19 14.74 3.24
CA ASP A 142 11.64 15.57 2.16
C ASP A 142 10.59 14.82 1.33
N TRP A 143 9.65 14.18 2.04
CA TRP A 143 8.60 13.39 1.42
C TRP A 143 7.80 14.19 0.38
N TYR A 144 7.53 15.46 0.68
CA TYR A 144 6.97 16.43 -0.24
C TYR A 144 8.05 17.45 -0.65
N THR A 145 8.24 17.64 -1.96
CA THR A 145 9.21 18.60 -2.51
C THR A 145 8.49 19.82 -3.06
N PHE A 146 9.09 21.01 -2.92
CA PHE A 146 8.53 22.25 -3.47
C PHE A 146 9.61 23.01 -4.22
N ASN A 147 9.33 23.34 -5.48
CA ASN A 147 10.22 24.10 -6.37
C ASN A 147 10.14 25.63 -6.16
N LYS A 148 9.12 26.09 -5.45
CA LYS A 148 8.89 27.48 -5.05
C LYS A 148 8.09 27.50 -3.76
N ASP A 149 7.96 28.68 -3.17
CA ASP A 149 7.13 28.84 -1.99
C ASP A 149 5.66 28.98 -2.38
N PHE A 150 4.81 28.29 -1.63
CA PHE A 150 3.38 28.28 -1.82
C PHE A 150 2.70 28.78 -0.55
N SER A 151 1.67 29.61 -0.73
CA SER A 151 0.75 29.97 0.35
C SER A 151 0.02 28.73 0.87
N PRO A 152 -0.46 28.72 2.13
CA PRO A 152 -0.99 27.54 2.81
C PRO A 152 -1.78 26.58 1.92
N ILE A 153 -3.00 26.96 1.52
CA ILE A 153 -3.93 26.07 0.79
C ILE A 153 -3.35 25.50 -0.51
N TYR A 154 -2.49 26.25 -1.20
CA TYR A 154 -1.81 25.78 -2.41
C TYR A 154 -0.71 24.77 -2.09
N SER A 155 -0.06 24.88 -0.93
CA SER A 155 0.91 23.89 -0.45
C SER A 155 0.25 22.54 -0.21
N GLN A 156 -0.95 22.50 0.40
CA GLN A 156 -1.69 21.24 0.53
C GLN A 156 -2.08 20.68 -0.84
N LEU A 157 -2.59 21.52 -1.75
CA LEU A 157 -2.95 21.07 -3.10
C LEU A 157 -1.74 20.50 -3.86
N GLU A 158 -0.56 21.11 -3.71
CA GLU A 158 0.69 20.62 -4.30
C GLU A 158 1.10 19.25 -3.72
N CYS A 159 0.99 19.06 -2.40
CA CYS A 159 1.19 17.75 -1.79
C CYS A 159 0.22 16.70 -2.35
N GLN A 160 -1.04 17.07 -2.60
CA GLN A 160 -1.99 16.15 -3.25
C GLN A 160 -1.65 15.87 -4.71
N ARG A 161 -1.12 16.86 -5.44
CA ARG A 161 -0.59 16.68 -6.80
C ARG A 161 0.52 15.63 -6.81
N GLN A 162 1.47 15.72 -5.87
CA GLN A 162 2.55 14.74 -5.70
C GLN A 162 2.01 13.33 -5.44
N ASN A 163 1.11 13.19 -4.46
CA ASN A 163 0.48 11.91 -4.13
C ASN A 163 -0.24 11.29 -5.35
N LYS A 164 -0.99 12.10 -6.12
CA LYS A 164 -1.67 11.67 -7.34
C LYS A 164 -0.69 11.26 -8.43
N TRP A 165 0.35 12.05 -8.67
CA TRP A 165 1.34 11.79 -9.70
C TRP A 165 2.08 10.48 -9.47
N TRP A 166 2.58 10.26 -8.25
CA TRP A 166 3.25 9.02 -7.85
C TRP A 166 2.34 7.81 -8.04
N ASN A 167 1.10 7.91 -7.56
CA ASN A 167 0.12 6.86 -7.73
C ASN A 167 -0.09 6.48 -9.20
N LYS A 168 -0.25 7.47 -10.08
CA LYS A 168 -0.48 7.24 -11.52
C LYS A 168 0.66 6.44 -12.15
N LYS A 169 1.92 6.69 -11.75
CA LYS A 169 3.09 5.92 -12.20
C LYS A 169 3.05 4.48 -11.70
N MET A 170 2.77 4.29 -10.41
CA MET A 170 2.72 2.96 -9.79
C MET A 170 1.58 2.09 -10.35
N VAL A 171 0.40 2.68 -10.58
CA VAL A 171 -0.75 1.98 -11.18
C VAL A 171 -0.44 1.51 -12.60
N LYS A 172 0.26 2.31 -13.41
CA LYS A 172 0.63 1.91 -14.77
C LYS A 172 1.49 0.64 -14.76
N ILE A 173 2.50 0.57 -13.90
CA ILE A 173 3.36 -0.62 -13.78
C ILE A 173 2.56 -1.82 -13.26
N ARG A 174 1.71 -1.61 -12.26
CA ARG A 174 0.87 -2.66 -11.68
C ARG A 174 -0.07 -3.30 -12.70
N LYS A 175 -0.68 -2.50 -13.59
CA LYS A 175 -1.52 -3.02 -14.67
C LYS A 175 -0.74 -3.95 -15.62
N ILE A 176 0.48 -3.57 -15.98
CA ILE A 176 1.36 -4.40 -16.82
C ILE A 176 1.66 -5.74 -16.14
N ILE A 177 2.07 -5.70 -14.86
CA ILE A 177 2.39 -6.91 -14.09
C ILE A 177 1.17 -7.82 -13.93
N LEU A 178 -0.02 -7.24 -13.68
CA LEU A 178 -1.25 -8.00 -13.55
C LEU A 178 -1.63 -8.73 -14.84
N VAL A 179 -1.44 -8.10 -16.01
CA VAL A 179 -1.66 -8.76 -17.31
C VAL A 179 -0.70 -9.93 -17.49
N ILE A 180 0.59 -9.76 -17.15
CA ILE A 180 1.59 -10.84 -17.24
C ILE A 180 1.19 -12.02 -16.34
N ILE A 181 0.78 -11.74 -15.09
CA ILE A 181 0.32 -12.76 -14.15
C ILE A 181 -0.92 -13.49 -14.69
N LEU A 182 -1.90 -12.76 -15.21
CA LEU A 182 -3.13 -13.35 -15.76
C LEU A 182 -2.84 -14.27 -16.94
N VAL A 183 -2.04 -13.82 -17.91
CA VAL A 183 -1.64 -14.64 -19.06
C VAL A 183 -0.91 -15.90 -18.60
N THR A 184 -0.02 -15.78 -17.62
CA THR A 184 0.71 -16.92 -17.04
C THR A 184 -0.25 -17.91 -16.37
N LEU A 185 -1.19 -17.43 -15.54
CA LEU A 185 -2.16 -18.27 -14.84
C LEU A 185 -3.13 -18.98 -15.78
N VAL A 186 -3.62 -18.29 -16.82
CA VAL A 186 -4.49 -18.91 -17.83
C VAL A 186 -3.71 -19.97 -18.62
N GLY A 187 -2.49 -19.65 -19.04
CA GLY A 187 -1.63 -20.58 -19.76
C GLY A 187 -1.32 -21.84 -18.96
N THR A 188 -0.93 -21.70 -17.69
CA THR A 188 -0.70 -22.86 -16.81
C THR A 188 -1.98 -23.63 -16.52
N GLY A 189 -3.11 -22.93 -16.33
CA GLY A 189 -4.43 -23.53 -16.15
C GLY A 189 -4.84 -24.44 -17.31
N ILE A 190 -4.66 -23.99 -18.55
CA ILE A 190 -4.97 -24.79 -19.76
C ILE A 190 -4.09 -26.06 -19.80
N ILE A 191 -2.79 -25.94 -19.53
CA ILE A 191 -1.86 -27.07 -19.53
C ILE A 191 -2.27 -28.10 -18.47
N VAL A 192 -2.57 -27.66 -17.25
CA VAL A 192 -2.97 -28.56 -16.16
C VAL A 192 -4.31 -29.23 -16.48
N PHE A 193 -5.30 -28.47 -16.95
CA PHE A 193 -6.62 -29.01 -17.28
C PHE A 193 -6.57 -30.03 -18.42
N SER A 194 -5.65 -29.87 -19.38
CA SER A 194 -5.46 -30.84 -20.48
C SER A 194 -4.89 -32.19 -20.01
N LYS A 195 -4.27 -32.25 -18.84
CA LYS A 195 -3.53 -33.43 -18.35
C LYS A 195 -4.15 -34.11 -17.13
N VAL A 196 -5.13 -33.48 -16.48
CA VAL A 196 -5.64 -33.95 -15.20
C VAL A 196 -7.14 -34.20 -15.25
N THR A 197 -7.53 -35.44 -14.92
CA THR A 197 -8.90 -35.81 -14.60
C THR A 197 -9.11 -35.70 -13.10
N LEU A 198 -9.65 -34.58 -12.61
CA LEU A 198 -10.04 -34.41 -11.21
C LEU A 198 -11.51 -34.81 -10.99
N SER A 199 -11.80 -35.37 -9.82
CA SER A 199 -13.17 -35.49 -9.32
C SER A 199 -13.77 -34.11 -9.04
N ALA A 200 -15.10 -34.02 -8.95
CA ALA A 200 -15.77 -32.76 -8.59
C ALA A 200 -15.29 -32.20 -7.23
N ILE A 201 -15.04 -33.08 -6.26
CA ILE A 201 -14.49 -32.71 -4.94
C ILE A 201 -13.04 -32.21 -5.09
N GLY A 202 -12.22 -32.89 -5.88
CA GLY A 202 -10.85 -32.47 -6.19
C GLY A 202 -10.80 -31.10 -6.86
N LEU A 203 -11.75 -30.78 -7.74
CA LEU A 203 -11.87 -29.45 -8.37
C LEU A 203 -12.22 -28.36 -7.35
N ILE A 204 -13.20 -28.62 -6.48
CA ILE A 204 -13.59 -27.66 -5.44
C ILE A 204 -12.42 -27.38 -4.50
N ASN A 205 -11.67 -28.40 -4.10
CA ASN A 205 -10.50 -28.22 -3.23
C ASN A 205 -9.37 -27.47 -3.96
N ALA A 206 -9.07 -27.84 -5.21
CA ALA A 206 -7.99 -27.23 -5.97
C ALA A 206 -8.23 -25.74 -6.25
N PHE A 207 -9.48 -25.37 -6.56
CA PHE A 207 -9.80 -24.03 -7.03
C PHE A 207 -10.56 -23.17 -6.01
N GLY A 208 -11.21 -23.74 -5.00
CA GLY A 208 -12.07 -23.01 -4.07
C GLY A 208 -11.34 -21.89 -3.35
N ILE A 209 -10.22 -22.20 -2.68
CA ILE A 209 -9.42 -21.20 -1.96
C ILE A 209 -8.79 -20.18 -2.91
N VAL A 210 -8.33 -20.61 -4.09
CA VAL A 210 -7.73 -19.75 -5.11
C VAL A 210 -8.78 -18.75 -5.61
N MET A 211 -9.97 -19.22 -5.98
CA MET A 211 -11.07 -18.38 -6.48
C MET A 211 -11.57 -17.41 -5.40
N PHE A 212 -11.67 -17.85 -4.15
CA PHE A 212 -11.99 -16.98 -3.03
C PHE A 212 -10.98 -15.83 -2.91
N ARG A 213 -9.67 -16.13 -2.97
CA ARG A 213 -8.61 -15.11 -2.90
C ARG A 213 -8.58 -14.19 -4.11
N VAL A 214 -8.80 -14.72 -5.32
CA VAL A 214 -8.96 -13.92 -6.55
C VAL A 214 -10.12 -12.95 -6.38
N HIS A 215 -11.28 -13.41 -5.90
CA HIS A 215 -12.44 -12.55 -5.64
C HIS A 215 -12.14 -11.41 -4.64
N GLU A 216 -11.49 -11.71 -3.51
CA GLU A 216 -11.10 -10.66 -2.55
C GLU A 216 -10.14 -9.62 -3.16
N ARG A 217 -9.18 -10.07 -3.97
CA ARG A 217 -8.26 -9.16 -4.67
C ARG A 217 -9.00 -8.32 -5.70
N MET A 218 -9.85 -8.91 -6.54
CA MET A 218 -10.64 -8.19 -7.54
C MET A 218 -11.48 -7.10 -6.88
N ARG A 219 -12.22 -7.42 -5.81
CA ARG A 219 -13.01 -6.43 -5.06
C ARG A 219 -12.16 -5.29 -4.54
N SER A 220 -10.99 -5.58 -3.98
CA SER A 220 -10.07 -4.56 -3.47
C SER A 220 -9.52 -3.66 -4.58
N HIS A 221 -9.22 -4.24 -5.75
CA HIS A 221 -8.74 -3.53 -6.93
C HIS A 221 -9.82 -2.66 -7.58
N PHE A 222 -11.07 -3.14 -7.67
CA PHE A 222 -12.20 -2.33 -8.15
C PHE A 222 -12.41 -1.12 -7.24
N LYS A 223 -12.53 -1.34 -5.93
CA LYS A 223 -12.67 -0.24 -4.98
C LYS A 223 -11.50 0.76 -5.08
N TYR A 224 -10.27 0.26 -5.26
CA TYR A 224 -9.09 1.12 -5.44
C TYR A 224 -9.17 1.95 -6.72
N HIS A 225 -9.68 1.38 -7.80
CA HIS A 225 -9.88 2.10 -9.06
C HIS A 225 -10.94 3.19 -8.90
N ASP A 226 -12.10 2.85 -8.36
CA ASP A 226 -13.20 3.80 -8.14
C ASP A 226 -12.76 4.96 -7.25
N THR A 227 -12.10 4.66 -6.11
CA THR A 227 -11.55 5.70 -5.23
C THR A 227 -10.50 6.56 -5.94
N SER A 228 -9.69 5.98 -6.83
CA SER A 228 -8.70 6.73 -7.61
C SER A 228 -9.36 7.68 -8.62
N VAL A 229 -10.44 7.28 -9.28
CA VAL A 229 -11.22 8.14 -10.20
C VAL A 229 -11.85 9.30 -9.42
N SER A 230 -12.39 9.04 -8.22
CA SER A 230 -12.91 10.08 -7.34
C SER A 230 -11.84 11.09 -6.92
N ILE A 231 -10.65 10.62 -6.53
CA ILE A 231 -9.48 11.48 -6.22
C ILE A 231 -9.14 12.37 -7.42
N ASP A 232 -9.11 11.81 -8.63
CA ASP A 232 -8.77 12.57 -9.83
C ASP A 232 -9.79 13.68 -10.11
N THR A 233 -11.08 13.36 -9.98
CA THR A 233 -12.19 14.30 -10.18
C THR A 233 -12.20 15.41 -9.13
N LEU A 234 -12.01 15.04 -7.85
CA LEU A 234 -11.94 15.99 -6.74
C LEU A 234 -10.71 16.90 -6.88
N TYR A 235 -9.57 16.37 -7.30
CA TYR A 235 -8.37 17.18 -7.55
C TYR A 235 -8.61 18.21 -8.66
N GLU A 236 -9.24 17.83 -9.78
CA GLU A 236 -9.56 18.76 -10.86
C GLU A 236 -10.54 19.84 -10.43
N SER A 237 -11.55 19.49 -9.63
CA SER A 237 -12.49 20.45 -9.04
C SER A 237 -11.81 21.41 -8.05
N ALA A 238 -10.90 20.90 -7.21
CA ALA A 238 -10.13 21.69 -6.25
C ALA A 238 -9.12 22.61 -6.94
N SER A 239 -8.53 22.18 -8.05
CA SER A 239 -7.58 22.97 -8.83
C SER A 239 -8.23 24.16 -9.55
N LYS A 240 -9.52 24.04 -9.93
CA LYS A 240 -10.28 25.12 -10.57
C LYS A 240 -10.83 26.15 -9.58
N ASN A 241 -11.28 25.68 -8.42
CA ASN A 241 -11.83 26.52 -7.37
C ASN A 241 -11.44 25.92 -6.02
N ILE A 242 -10.39 26.47 -5.43
CA ILE A 242 -9.72 25.92 -4.25
C ILE A 242 -10.47 26.32 -2.97
N SER A 243 -10.76 25.34 -2.13
CA SER A 243 -11.34 25.54 -0.80
C SER A 243 -10.82 24.50 0.17
N ILE A 244 -10.79 24.84 1.46
CA ILE A 244 -10.31 23.95 2.52
C ILE A 244 -11.11 22.65 2.52
N GLU A 245 -12.43 22.75 2.44
CA GLU A 245 -13.34 21.60 2.41
C GLU A 245 -13.02 20.63 1.25
N LYS A 246 -12.72 21.14 0.06
CA LYS A 246 -12.35 20.29 -1.09
C LYS A 246 -11.01 19.58 -0.87
N ILE A 247 -10.05 20.24 -0.24
CA ILE A 247 -8.74 19.65 0.08
C ILE A 247 -8.88 18.57 1.16
N GLU A 248 -9.68 18.82 2.19
CA GLU A 248 -9.98 17.83 3.24
C GLU A 248 -10.71 16.62 2.67
N ASN A 249 -11.73 16.84 1.83
CA ASN A 249 -12.42 15.76 1.12
C ASN A 249 -11.45 14.97 0.23
N LEU A 250 -10.58 15.64 -0.52
CA LEU A 250 -9.56 14.97 -1.32
C LEU A 250 -8.61 14.11 -0.46
N GLN A 251 -8.13 14.64 0.67
CA GLN A 251 -7.29 13.90 1.60
C GLN A 251 -8.02 12.68 2.17
N LYS A 252 -9.31 12.80 2.51
CA LYS A 252 -10.13 11.68 3.01
C LYS A 252 -10.13 10.52 2.00
N TYR A 253 -10.42 10.79 0.73
CA TYR A 253 -10.39 9.75 -0.31
C TYR A 253 -8.98 9.16 -0.50
N ILE A 254 -7.92 9.96 -0.36
CA ILE A 254 -6.54 9.48 -0.39
C ILE A 254 -6.27 8.52 0.79
N ASN A 255 -6.73 8.85 1.99
CA ASN A 255 -6.60 7.99 3.17
C ASN A 255 -7.42 6.71 3.01
N GLU A 256 -8.67 6.79 2.56
CA GLU A 256 -9.51 5.63 2.26
C GLU A 256 -8.84 4.67 1.25
N ARG A 257 -8.21 5.22 0.22
CA ARG A 257 -7.49 4.43 -0.78
C ARG A 257 -6.30 3.68 -0.19
N ARG A 258 -5.54 4.32 0.71
CA ARG A 258 -4.35 3.71 1.36
C ARG A 258 -4.72 2.55 2.28
N HIS A 259 -5.95 2.53 2.81
CA HIS A 259 -6.48 1.44 3.61
C HIS A 259 -6.84 0.19 2.79
N LEU A 260 -6.87 0.28 1.46
CA LEU A 260 -7.14 -0.85 0.60
C LEU A 260 -5.89 -1.73 0.48
N PRO A 261 -6.00 -3.07 0.57
CA PRO A 261 -4.87 -3.98 0.53
C PRO A 261 -4.37 -4.20 -0.91
N VAL A 262 -3.98 -3.11 -1.56
CA VAL A 262 -3.48 -3.07 -2.93
C VAL A 262 -2.06 -2.48 -2.91
N PHE A 263 -1.08 -3.36 -3.07
CA PHE A 263 0.33 -3.03 -2.87
C PHE A 263 0.95 -2.35 -4.10
N GLU A 264 1.87 -1.43 -3.85
CA GLU A 264 2.62 -0.72 -4.90
C GLU A 264 3.86 -1.49 -5.38
N MET A 265 4.09 -2.70 -4.86
CA MET A 265 5.26 -3.55 -5.11
C MET A 265 6.57 -2.86 -4.71
N ASN A 266 7.04 -3.08 -3.49
CA ASN A 266 8.18 -2.39 -2.91
C ASN A 266 9.46 -2.49 -3.74
N ILE A 267 9.68 -3.60 -4.46
CA ILE A 267 10.81 -3.73 -5.39
C ILE A 267 10.72 -2.68 -6.51
N VAL A 268 9.54 -2.56 -7.13
CA VAL A 268 9.28 -1.57 -8.19
C VAL A 268 9.46 -0.16 -7.65
N HIS A 269 8.91 0.12 -6.46
CA HIS A 269 9.07 1.42 -5.80
C HIS A 269 10.55 1.74 -5.57
N ARG A 270 11.34 0.85 -4.97
CA ARG A 270 12.77 1.08 -4.70
C ARG A 270 13.59 1.33 -5.97
N LEU A 271 13.33 0.57 -7.03
CA LEU A 271 14.05 0.73 -8.31
C LEU A 271 13.65 2.01 -9.06
N SER A 272 12.39 2.44 -8.92
CA SER A 272 11.86 3.57 -9.67
C SER A 272 11.92 4.88 -8.90
N ALA A 273 12.14 4.84 -7.58
CA ALA A 273 11.98 6.00 -6.69
C ALA A 273 12.84 7.18 -7.13
N THR A 274 14.17 6.99 -7.20
CA THR A 274 15.10 8.04 -7.63
C THR A 274 14.76 8.61 -9.00
N LYS A 275 14.40 7.74 -9.96
CA LYS A 275 14.02 8.15 -11.32
C LYS A 275 12.77 9.02 -11.32
N TYR A 276 11.76 8.63 -10.55
CA TYR A 276 10.47 9.32 -10.51
C TYR A 276 10.53 10.62 -9.72
N THR A 277 11.27 10.67 -8.61
CA THR A 277 11.53 11.92 -7.88
C THR A 277 12.17 12.95 -8.79
N LYS A 278 13.25 12.57 -9.50
CA LYS A 278 13.93 13.45 -10.46
C LYS A 278 13.01 13.92 -11.58
N LEU A 279 12.20 13.02 -12.14
CA LEU A 279 11.24 13.36 -13.19
C LEU A 279 10.17 14.33 -12.70
N TYR A 280 9.70 14.18 -11.45
CA TYR A 280 8.71 15.10 -10.89
C TYR A 280 9.28 16.49 -10.69
N ASN A 281 10.51 16.59 -10.17
CA ASN A 281 11.18 17.87 -9.94
C ASN A 281 11.48 18.66 -11.23
N GLN A 282 11.35 18.03 -12.40
CA GLN A 282 11.48 18.66 -13.72
C GLN A 282 10.16 19.20 -14.30
N ILE A 283 9.01 18.97 -13.63
CA ILE A 283 7.66 19.38 -14.04
C ILE A 283 7.23 20.61 -13.25
#